data_AF-A0A974Y9N9-F1
#
_entry.id   AF-A0A974Y9N9-F1
#
_cell.length_a   1.000
_cell.length_b   1.000
_cell.length_c   1.000
_cell.angle_alpha   90.00
_cell.angle_beta   90.00
_cell.angle_gamma   90.00
#
_symmetry.space_group_name_H-M   'P 1'
#
loop_
_entity.id
_entity.type
_entity.pdbx_description
1 polymer ?
#
loop_
_entity_poly.entity_id
_entity_poly.type
_entity_poly.pdbx_seq_one_letter_code
_entity_poly.pdbx_strand_id
1 'polypeptide(L)'
;MAMNVQHSHLQKVSNRDRFYSPDILPLLQTVLADLADIDVAYEKNLEAIKHSEADEGRKSDMIASLWHQHRERRAPYIQELMTLRERIDATFS
;
A
#
# COMPACT_ATOMS: atom_id res chain seq x y z
N MET A 1 -27.71 41.27 8.81
CA MET A 1 -28.87 40.44 9.18
C MET A 1 -28.88 39.19 8.29
N ALA A 2 -29.27 38.07 8.86
CA ALA A 2 -28.86 36.70 8.53
C ALA A 2 -29.08 36.25 7.08
N MET A 3 -28.02 35.69 6.46
CA MET A 3 -28.16 34.76 5.34
C MET A 3 -28.11 33.35 5.93
N ASN A 4 -29.29 32.78 6.15
CA ASN A 4 -29.48 31.36 6.40
C ASN A 4 -29.03 30.59 5.16
N VAL A 5 -27.78 30.14 5.16
CA VAL A 5 -27.35 29.08 4.24
C VAL A 5 -27.48 27.79 5.03
N GLN A 6 -28.62 27.13 4.86
CA GLN A 6 -28.80 25.75 5.29
C GLN A 6 -27.74 24.91 4.59
N HIS A 7 -26.65 24.67 5.30
CA HIS A 7 -25.75 23.58 5.00
C HIS A 7 -26.54 22.30 5.24
N SER A 8 -27.19 21.82 4.18
CA SER A 8 -27.64 20.44 4.05
C SER A 8 -26.39 19.54 4.07
N HIS A 9 -25.82 19.42 5.25
CA HIS A 9 -24.63 18.64 5.54
C HIS A 9 -25.02 17.17 5.47
N LEU A 10 -24.51 16.50 4.44
CA LEU A 10 -24.24 15.07 4.42
C LEU A 10 -25.45 14.12 4.41
N GLN A 11 -26.39 14.33 3.48
CA GLN A 11 -27.11 13.20 2.89
C GLN A 11 -26.86 13.16 1.39
N LYS A 12 -25.64 12.76 1.05
CA LYS A 12 -25.43 12.03 -0.19
C LYS A 12 -24.44 10.92 0.13
N VAL A 13 -24.97 9.88 0.77
CA VAL A 13 -24.34 8.55 0.82
C VAL A 13 -24.01 8.23 -0.63
N SER A 14 -22.72 8.42 -0.94
CA SER A 14 -22.23 8.33 -2.30
C SER A 14 -22.45 6.89 -2.73
N ASN A 15 -23.16 6.71 -3.84
CA ASN A 15 -23.45 5.44 -4.49
C ASN A 15 -22.18 4.68 -4.97
N ARG A 16 -21.02 4.97 -4.36
CA ARG A 16 -19.78 4.17 -4.37
C ARG A 16 -19.82 3.03 -3.35
N ASP A 17 -20.78 3.06 -2.42
CA ASP A 17 -21.01 2.09 -1.35
C ASP A 17 -21.50 0.70 -1.83
N ARG A 18 -21.51 0.46 -3.15
CA ARG A 18 -21.96 -0.81 -3.74
C ARG A 18 -20.85 -1.64 -4.38
N PHE A 19 -19.61 -1.15 -4.40
CA PHE A 19 -18.49 -1.91 -4.96
C PHE A 19 -17.62 -2.62 -3.93
N TYR A 20 -17.63 -2.21 -2.67
CA TYR A 20 -16.84 -2.87 -1.63
C TYR A 20 -17.65 -2.85 -0.35
N SER A 21 -17.69 -3.97 0.38
CA SER A 21 -18.16 -3.97 1.77
C SER A 21 -17.44 -2.83 2.52
N PRO A 22 -18.11 -2.09 3.42
CA PRO A 22 -17.55 -0.89 4.07
C PRO A 22 -16.18 -1.11 4.73
N ASP A 23 -15.85 -2.36 5.08
CA ASP A 23 -14.59 -2.74 5.71
C ASP A 23 -13.46 -3.10 4.71
N ILE A 24 -13.79 -3.40 3.45
CA ILE A 24 -12.80 -3.88 2.45
C ILE A 24 -11.94 -2.74 1.92
N LEU A 25 -12.54 -1.58 1.61
CA LEU A 25 -11.81 -0.46 1.04
C LEU A 25 -10.76 0.11 2.02
N PRO A 26 -11.07 0.35 3.31
CA PRO A 26 -10.07 0.78 4.28
C PRO A 26 -8.91 -0.22 4.43
N LEU A 27 -9.24 -1.52 4.50
CA LEU A 27 -8.22 -2.57 4.65
C LEU A 27 -7.29 -2.63 3.42
N LEU A 28 -7.86 -2.56 2.22
CA LEU A 28 -7.07 -2.49 0.98
C LEU A 28 -6.14 -1.27 0.95
N GLN A 29 -6.62 -0.11 1.37
CA GLN A 29 -5.82 1.11 1.43
C GLN A 29 -4.65 0.97 2.42
N THR A 30 -4.88 0.39 3.59
CA THR A 30 -3.82 0.12 4.58
C THR A 30 -2.75 -0.79 4.01
N VAL A 31 -3.14 -1.93 3.43
CA VAL A 31 -2.18 -2.90 2.87
C VAL A 31 -1.36 -2.28 1.73
N LEU A 32 -1.98 -1.49 0.87
CA LEU A 32 -1.28 -0.79 -0.21
C LEU A 32 -0.34 0.31 0.31
N ALA A 33 -0.73 1.03 1.36
CA ALA A 33 0.13 2.04 1.98
C ALA A 33 1.38 1.39 2.60
N ASP A 34 1.21 0.30 3.34
CA ASP A 34 2.33 -0.44 3.95
C ASP A 34 3.28 -1.00 2.87
N LEU A 35 2.74 -1.52 1.77
CA LEU A 35 3.54 -1.96 0.62
C LEU A 35 4.33 -0.82 -0.02
N ALA A 36 3.70 0.34 -0.20
CA ALA A 36 4.36 1.52 -0.75
C ALA A 36 5.50 2.00 0.15
N ASP A 37 5.31 2.01 1.48
CA ASP A 37 6.36 2.36 2.42
C ASP A 37 7.56 1.40 2.36
N ILE A 38 7.30 0.09 2.19
CA ILE A 38 8.36 -0.92 2.01
C ILE A 38 9.11 -0.70 0.69
N ASP A 39 8.39 -0.44 -0.41
CA ASP A 39 8.97 -0.22 -1.74
C ASP A 39 9.83 1.06 -1.76
N VAL A 40 9.34 2.17 -1.18
CA VAL A 40 10.11 3.41 -1.07
C VAL A 40 11.34 3.24 -0.17
N ALA A 41 11.24 2.50 0.92
CA ALA A 41 12.38 2.23 1.78
C ALA A 41 13.47 1.41 1.05
N TYR A 42 13.06 0.41 0.25
CA TYR A 42 13.98 -0.36 -0.57
C TYR A 42 14.70 0.51 -1.60
N GLU A 43 13.97 1.36 -2.33
CA GLU A 43 14.55 2.26 -3.32
C GLU A 43 15.58 3.21 -2.70
N LYS A 44 15.24 3.83 -1.55
CA LYS A 44 16.16 4.70 -0.81
C LYS A 44 17.44 3.98 -0.38
N ASN A 45 17.29 2.76 0.15
CA ASN A 45 18.44 1.97 0.59
C ASN A 45 19.31 1.52 -0.59
N LEU A 46 18.69 1.16 -1.72
CA LEU A 46 19.39 0.79 -2.93
C LEU A 46 20.24 1.95 -3.46
N GLU A 47 19.68 3.16 -3.53
CA GLU A 47 20.42 4.35 -3.93
C GLU A 47 21.55 4.68 -2.96
N ALA A 48 21.33 4.54 -1.64
CA ALA A 48 22.37 4.73 -0.63
C ALA A 48 23.55 3.74 -0.83
N ILE A 49 23.28 2.48 -1.14
CA ILE A 49 24.34 1.48 -1.41
C ILE A 49 25.11 1.85 -2.68
N LYS A 50 24.41 2.21 -3.76
CA LYS A 50 25.04 2.59 -5.04
C LYS A 50 26.01 3.78 -4.86
N HIS A 51 25.61 4.77 -4.06
CA HIS A 51 26.40 5.97 -3.78
C HIS A 51 27.44 5.80 -2.66
N SER A 52 27.52 4.64 -2.01
CA SER A 52 28.53 4.39 -0.97
C SER A 52 29.93 4.22 -1.55
N GLU A 53 30.95 4.44 -0.70
CA GLU A 53 32.37 4.25 -1.04
C GLU A 53 32.83 2.78 -1.00
N ALA A 54 31.91 1.83 -0.78
CA ALA A 54 32.22 0.41 -0.81
C ALA A 54 32.69 -0.02 -2.21
N ASP A 55 33.49 -1.09 -2.28
CA ASP A 55 33.83 -1.69 -3.57
C ASP A 55 32.62 -2.39 -4.20
N GLU A 56 32.69 -2.59 -5.53
CA GLU A 56 31.59 -3.14 -6.31
C GLU A 56 31.19 -4.57 -5.91
N GLY A 57 32.13 -5.37 -5.38
CA GLY A 57 31.83 -6.71 -4.86
C GLY A 57 30.95 -6.60 -3.61
N ARG A 58 31.37 -5.78 -2.64
CA ARG A 58 30.60 -5.53 -1.42
C ARG A 58 29.24 -4.89 -1.72
N LYS A 59 29.16 -3.94 -2.66
CA LYS A 59 27.87 -3.36 -3.09
C LYS A 59 26.94 -4.43 -3.64
N SER A 60 27.45 -5.33 -4.47
CA SER A 60 26.65 -6.42 -5.05
C SER A 60 26.07 -7.33 -3.97
N ASP A 61 26.87 -7.72 -2.97
CA ASP A 61 26.42 -8.53 -1.84
C ASP A 61 25.36 -7.80 -1.00
N MET A 62 25.56 -6.50 -0.72
CA MET A 62 24.61 -5.67 0.00
C MET A 62 23.28 -5.53 -0.76
N ILE A 63 23.32 -5.34 -2.08
CA ILE A 63 22.12 -5.25 -2.93
C ILE A 63 21.37 -6.59 -2.95
N ALA A 64 22.08 -7.71 -3.05
CA ALA A 64 21.45 -9.04 -3.03
C ALA A 64 20.73 -9.30 -1.70
N SER A 65 21.37 -8.95 -0.57
CA SER A 65 20.77 -9.04 0.76
C SER A 65 19.55 -8.12 0.90
N LEU A 66 19.68 -6.86 0.45
CA LEU A 66 18.58 -5.89 0.46
C LEU A 66 17.38 -6.38 -0.36
N TRP A 67 17.61 -6.97 -1.53
CA TRP A 67 16.56 -7.55 -2.36
C TRP A 67 15.86 -8.72 -1.69
N HIS A 68 16.62 -9.60 -1.04
CA HIS A 68 16.05 -10.73 -0.29
C HIS A 68 15.13 -10.23 0.84
N GLN A 69 15.63 -9.31 1.65
CA GLN A 69 14.87 -8.70 2.75
C GLN A 69 13.61 -7.98 2.24
N HIS A 70 13.70 -7.24 1.13
CA HIS A 70 12.55 -6.57 0.52
C HIS A 70 11.47 -7.58 0.13
N ARG A 71 11.85 -8.68 -0.52
CA ARG A 71 10.93 -9.74 -0.90
C ARG A 71 10.26 -10.39 0.32
N GLU A 72 11.03 -10.70 1.36
CA GLU A 72 10.49 -11.28 2.60
C GLU A 72 9.50 -10.33 3.29
N ARG A 73 9.84 -9.03 3.36
CA ARG A 73 8.95 -8.02 3.96
C ARG A 73 7.65 -7.83 3.19
N ARG A 74 7.67 -7.95 1.86
CA ARG A 74 6.46 -7.82 1.02
C ARG A 74 5.55 -9.05 1.06
N ALA A 75 6.11 -10.24 1.24
CA ALA A 75 5.39 -11.51 1.15
C ALA A 75 4.06 -11.54 1.94
N PRO A 76 3.99 -11.15 3.24
CA PRO A 76 2.73 -11.19 3.99
C PRO A 76 1.65 -10.27 3.40
N TYR A 77 2.02 -9.07 2.96
CA TYR A 77 1.09 -8.10 2.38
C TYR A 77 0.58 -8.55 1.01
N ILE A 78 1.40 -9.22 0.21
CA ILE A 78 0.97 -9.82 -1.05
C ILE A 78 -0.06 -10.94 -0.79
N GLN A 79 0.15 -11.77 0.23
CA GLN A 79 -0.82 -12.78 0.64
C GLN A 79 -2.14 -12.16 1.14
N GLU A 80 -2.05 -11.05 1.87
CA GLU A 80 -3.23 -10.31 2.31
C GLU A 80 -4.01 -9.70 1.14
N LEU A 81 -3.32 -9.14 0.13
CA LEU A 81 -3.94 -8.67 -1.11
C LEU A 81 -4.66 -9.81 -1.87
N MET A 82 -4.08 -11.01 -1.92
CA MET A 82 -4.74 -12.17 -2.52
C MET A 82 -6.03 -12.53 -1.78
N THR A 83 -5.98 -12.54 -0.44
CA THR A 83 -7.14 -12.81 0.41
C THR A 83 -8.23 -11.75 0.21
N LEU A 84 -7.84 -10.47 0.14
CA LEU A 84 -8.77 -9.37 -0.14
C LEU A 84 -9.41 -9.53 -1.52
N ARG A 85 -8.62 -9.92 -2.53
CA ARG A 85 -9.12 -10.15 -3.89
C ARG A 85 -10.16 -11.26 -3.93
N GLU A 86 -9.93 -12.38 -3.26
CA GLU A 86 -10.90 -13.47 -3.17
C GLU A 86 -12.22 -13.03 -2.53
N ARG A 87 -12.17 -12.20 -1.47
CA ARG A 87 -13.38 -11.65 -0.82
C ARG A 87 -14.16 -10.71 -1.74
N ILE A 88 -13.45 -9.89 -2.50
CA ILE A 88 -14.05 -9.00 -3.50
C ILE A 88 -14.75 -9.85 -4.56
N ASP A 89 -14.04 -10.80 -5.16
CA ASP A 89 -14.58 -11.68 -6.20
C ASP A 89 -15.81 -12.45 -5.69
N ALA A 90 -15.79 -12.95 -4.44
CA ALA A 90 -16.93 -13.63 -3.81
C ALA A 90 -18.12 -12.70 -3.51
N THR A 91 -17.90 -11.40 -3.34
CA THR A 91 -18.99 -10.41 -3.10
C THR A 91 -19.72 -10.06 -4.41
N PHE A 92 -19.07 -10.25 -5.56
CA PHE A 92 -19.59 -9.91 -6.89
C PHE A 92 -19.91 -11.12 -7.78
N SER A 93 -19.74 -12.33 -7.27
CA SER A 93 -20.13 -13.59 -7.93
C SER A 93 -21.59 -13.93 -7.63
#